data_AF-A0A1F4TQ95-F1
#
_entry.id   AF-A0A1F4TQ95-F1
#
_cell.length_a   1.000
_cell.length_b   1.000
_cell.length_c   1.000
_cell.angle_alpha   90.00
_cell.angle_beta   90.00
_cell.angle_gamma   90.00
#
_symmetry.space_group_name_H-M   'P 1'
#
loop_
_entity.id
_entity.type
_entity.pdbx_description
1 polymer ?
#
loop_
_entity_poly.entity_id
_entity_poly.type
_entity_poly.pdbx_seq_one_letter_code
_entity_poly.pdbx_strand_id
1 'polypeptide(L)' 'MFTDLPMNLSTLERFVRIIIGGVILMLAAYFEMSTLLIYVLVSIGLILMVTGLSGYCPIYGSLKYSSAKK' A
#
# COMPACT_ATOMS: atom_id res chain seq x y z
N MET A 1 -0.99 -18.13 12.73
CA MET A 1 -0.02 -17.48 13.64
C MET A 1 0.40 -16.15 13.03
N PHE A 2 -0.51 -15.17 12.97
CA PHE A 2 -0.27 -13.79 12.50
C PHE A 2 -1.33 -12.84 13.12
N THR A 3 -1.63 -12.99 14.42
CA THR A 3 -2.83 -12.40 15.06
C THR A 3 -2.55 -11.39 16.17
N ASP A 4 -1.32 -10.86 16.30
CA ASP A 4 -0.95 -10.09 17.50
C ASP A 4 -0.06 -8.86 17.21
N LEU A 5 -0.39 -8.13 16.13
CA LEU A 5 0.28 -6.87 15.82
C LEU A 5 -0.66 -5.69 16.14
N PRO A 6 -0.30 -4.78 17.07
CA PRO A 6 -1.14 -3.64 17.42
C PRO A 6 -1.39 -2.80 16.17
N MET A 7 -2.66 -2.73 15.73
CA MET A 7 -3.09 -1.99 14.54
C MET A 7 -2.85 -0.50 14.75
N ASN A 8 -1.72 0.01 14.24
CA ASN A 8 -1.26 1.37 14.48
C ASN A 8 -1.42 2.32 13.27
N LEU A 9 -1.96 1.80 12.16
CA LEU A 9 -2.40 2.59 11.00
C LEU A 9 -3.90 2.81 11.08
N SER A 10 -4.34 4.03 10.81
CA SER A 10 -5.75 4.27 10.55
C SER A 10 -6.18 3.41 9.35
N THR A 11 -7.40 2.86 9.42
CA THR A 11 -8.04 2.20 8.27
C THR A 11 -7.98 3.07 7.01
N LEU A 12 -7.93 4.39 7.20
CA LEU A 12 -7.78 5.42 6.18
C LEU A 12 -6.44 5.32 5.43
N GLU A 13 -5.29 5.23 6.10
CA GLU A 13 -3.99 5.10 5.43
C GLU A 13 -3.84 3.77 4.68
N ARG A 14 -4.42 2.70 5.24
CA ARG A 14 -4.52 1.40 4.56
C ARG A 14 -5.34 1.52 3.27
N PHE A 15 -6.49 2.17 3.36
CA PHE A 15 -7.39 2.38 2.23
C PHE A 15 -6.73 3.25 1.16
N VAL A 16 -6.08 4.35 1.55
CA VAL A 16 -5.36 5.23 0.62
C VAL A 16 -4.28 4.48 -0.16
N ARG A 17 -3.48 3.61 0.48
CA ARG A 17 -2.45 2.82 -0.22
C ARG A 17 -3.05 1.79 -1.19
N ILE A 18 -4.16 1.15 -0.81
CA ILE A 18 -4.88 0.21 -1.67
C ILE A 18 -5.48 0.96 -2.87
N ILE A 19 -6.10 2.12 -2.64
CA ILE A 19 -6.70 2.95 -3.69
C ILE A 19 -5.62 3.48 -4.65
N ILE A 20 -4.53 4.06 -4.13
CA ILE A 20 -3.44 4.57 -4.98
C ILE A 20 -2.79 3.43 -5.77
N GLY A 21 -2.49 2.29 -5.11
CA GLY A 21 -1.94 1.12 -5.78
C GLY A 21 -2.86 0.59 -6.87
N GLY A 22 -4.17 0.49 -6.60
CA GLY A 22 -5.18 0.08 -7.56
C GLY A 22 -5.30 1.04 -8.74
N VAL A 23 -5.29 2.35 -8.50
CA VAL A 23 -5.33 3.38 -9.57
C VAL A 23 -4.08 3.31 -10.44
N ILE A 24 -2.90 3.09 -9.87
CA ILE A 24 -1.65 2.95 -10.63
C ILE A 24 -1.69 1.69 -11.51
N LEU A 25 -2.16 0.56 -10.99
CA LEU A 25 -2.33 -0.67 -11.76
C LEU A 25 -3.36 -0.51 -12.87
N MET A 26 -4.46 0.19 -12.60
CA MET A 26 -5.47 0.52 -13.59
C MET A 26 -4.88 1.40 -14.70
N LEU A 27 -4.14 2.47 -14.37
CA LEU A 27 -3.46 3.29 -15.38
C LEU A 27 -2.50 2.47 -16.24
N ALA A 28 -1.71 1.58 -15.63
CA ALA A 28 -0.79 0.72 -16.35
C ALA A 28 -1.48 -0.28 -17.30
N ALA A 29 -2.74 -0.64 -17.03
CA ALA A 29 -3.52 -1.57 -17.84
C ALA A 29 -4.31 -0.90 -18.98
N TYR A 30 -4.78 0.34 -18.77
CA TYR A 30 -5.63 1.05 -19.74
C TYR A 30 -4.89 2.06 -20.62
N PHE A 31 -3.68 2.48 -20.24
CA PHE A 31 -2.86 3.37 -21.05
C PHE A 31 -1.77 2.61 -21.79
N GLU A 32 -1.66 2.84 -23.09
CA GLU A 32 -0.55 2.36 -23.90
C GLU A 32 0.70 3.18 -23.55
N MET A 33 1.60 2.56 -22.79
CA MET A 33 2.88 3.13 -22.36
C MET A 33 4.03 2.23 -22.81
N SER A 34 5.26 2.74 -22.73
CA SER A 34 6.46 1.92 -23.00
C SER A 34 6.53 0.73 -22.05
N THR A 35 6.94 -0.44 -22.56
CA THR A 35 6.99 -1.71 -21.82
C THR A 35 7.80 -1.60 -20.52
N LEU A 36 8.88 -0.82 -20.52
CA LEU A 36 9.69 -0.55 -19.32
C LEU A 36 8.88 0.19 -18.25
N LEU A 37 8.07 1.17 -18.66
CA LEU A 37 7.31 2.03 -17.77
C LEU A 37 6.13 1.28 -17.14
N ILE A 38 5.49 0.39 -17.89
CA ILE A 38 4.47 -0.55 -17.39
C ILE A 38 5.06 -1.45 -16.31
N TYR A 39 6.23 -2.03 -16.54
CA TYR A 39 6.88 -2.92 -15.57
C TYR A 39 7.17 -2.20 -14.23
N VAL A 40 7.64 -0.95 -14.31
CA VAL A 40 7.90 -0.12 -13.12
C VAL A 40 6.59 0.23 -12.39
N LEU A 41 5.55 0.67 -13.10
CA LEU A 41 4.26 1.00 -12.50
C LEU A 41 3.60 -0.21 -11.85
N VAL A 42 3.63 -1.36 -12.51
CA VAL A 42 3.07 -2.61 -11.99
C VAL A 42 3.79 -3.03 -10.72
N SER A 43 5.12 -2.95 -10.70
CA SER A 43 5.93 -3.27 -9.53
C SER A 43 5.59 -2.37 -8.34
N ILE A 44 5.50 -1.04 -8.57
CA ILE A 44 5.14 -0.07 -7.54
C ILE A 44 3.72 -0.30 -7.02
N GLY A 45 2.75 -0.52 -7.92
CA GLY A 45 1.35 -0.76 -7.57
C GLY A 45 1.18 -2.02 -6.72
N LEU A 46 1.87 -3.10 -7.07
CA LEU A 46 1.90 -4.35 -6.29
C LEU A 46 2.49 -4.15 -4.90
N ILE A 47 3.62 -3.45 -4.79
CA ILE A 47 4.25 -3.16 -3.49
C ILE A 47 3.29 -2.34 -2.61
N LEU A 48 2.61 -1.33 -3.18
CA LEU A 48 1.63 -0.52 -2.47
C LEU A 48 0.43 -1.34 -1.99
N MET A 49 -0.09 -2.22 -2.84
CA MET A 49 -1.20 -3.11 -2.49
C MET A 49 -0.79 -4.11 -1.42
N VAL A 50 0.32 -4.82 -1.55
CA VAL A 50 0.79 -5.78 -0.54
C VAL A 50 1.03 -5.08 0.80
N THR A 51 1.60 -3.88 0.78
CA THR A 51 1.83 -3.06 1.98
C THR A 51 0.51 -2.61 2.62
N GLY A 52 -0.50 -2.23 1.83
CA GLY A 52 -1.84 -1.92 2.31
C GLY A 52 -2.60 -3.15 2.83
N LEU A 53 -2.59 -4.26 2.10
CA LEU A 53 -3.29 -5.49 2.47
C LEU A 53 -2.73 -6.12 3.75
N SER A 54 -1.41 -6.08 3.96
CA SER A 54 -0.75 -6.60 5.16
C SER A 54 -1.23 -5.91 6.45
N GLY A 55 -1.77 -4.68 6.36
CA GLY A 55 -2.37 -3.99 7.51
C GLY A 55 -1.38 -3.60 8.62
N TYR A 56 -0.10 -3.90 8.44
CA TYR A 56 0.99 -3.60 9.35
C TYR A 56 2.12 -2.91 8.58
N CYS A 57 2.41 -1.65 8.92
CA CYS A 57 3.61 -0.99 8.43
C CYS A 57 4.70 -1.13 9.51
N PRO A 58 5.73 -1.96 9.31
CA PRO A 58 6.80 -2.17 10.29
C PRO A 58 7.57 -0.88 10.63
N ILE A 59 7.53 0.10 9.73
CA ILE A 59 8.09 1.45 9.92
C ILE A 59 7.39 2.21 11.05
N TYR A 60 6.06 2.15 11.16
CA TYR A 60 5.33 2.82 12.26
C TYR A 60 5.48 2.08 13.59
N GLY A 61 5.67 0.76 13.55
CA GLY A 61 6.04 -0.04 14.73
C GLY A 61 7.41 0.36 15.29
N SER A 62 8.36 0.68 14.42
CA SER A 62 9.70 1.14 14.83
C SER A 62 9.70 2.61 15.29
N LEU A 63 8.81 3.45 14.75
CA LEU A 63 8.76 4.88 15.08
C LEU A 63 7.86 5.22 16.29
N LYS A 64 7.18 4.25 16.92
CA LYS A 64 6.20 4.47 18.03
C LYS A 64 5.14 5.55 17.74
N TYR A 65 4.91 5.89 16.47
CA TYR A 65 3.94 6.91 16.09
C TYR A 65 2.62 6.23 15.75
N SER A 66 1.55 6.60 16.45
CA SER A 66 0.19 6.10 16.19
C SER A 66 -0.57 7.12 15.35
N SER A 67 -0.98 6.72 14.15
CA SER A 67 -1.93 7.48 13.33
C SER A 67 -3.38 7.04 13.60
N ALA A 68 -3.57 6.07 14.52
CA ALA A 68 -4.86 5.82 15.14
C ALA A 68 -5.17 7.00 16.08
N LYS A 69 -5.73 8.08 15.52
CA LYS A 69 -6.45 9.03 16.39
C LYS A 69 -7.60 8.27 17.06
N LYS A 70 -7.78 8.56 18.35
CA LYS A 70 -8.97 8.29 19.16
C LYS A 70 -10.26 8.32 18.35
#